data_AF-A0A2R5G740-F1
#
_entry.id   AF-A0A2R5G740-F1
#
_cell.length_a   1.000
_cell.length_b   1.000
_cell.length_c   1.000
_cell.angle_alpha   90.00
_cell.angle_beta   90.00
_cell.angle_gamma   90.00
#
_symmetry.space_group_name_H-M   'P 1'
#
loop_
_entity.id
_entity.type
_entity.pdbx_description
1 polymer ?
#
loop_
_entity_poly.entity_id
_entity_poly.type
_entity_poly.pdbx_seq_one_letter_code
_entity_poly.pdbx_strand_id
1 'polypeptide(L)'
;MREIVHIQGGQCGNQVGAKFWEVISDEHGVDPTGSYHGDSDLQLERINVYFNEATGGRYVPRAILMDLEPGTMDSVRAGPFGQIFRPDNFVFGQSGAGNNWAKGHYTEGAELIDSVLDWIPNNIKSSVCDIPPKGLKMSCTFVGNTTAVQEMFKRVSEQFTSMFRRKAFLHWYTGEGMDEMEFTEAESNMNDLVSEYQQYQDATAEEEGEFDEDEEEY
;
A
#
# COMPACT_ATOMS: atom_id res chain seq x y z
N MET A 1 10.09 -17.76 -10.50
CA MET A 1 10.31 -17.21 -9.14
C MET A 1 9.53 -15.91 -9.08
N ARG A 2 8.83 -15.61 -7.98
CA ARG A 2 8.06 -14.36 -7.84
C ARG A 2 8.58 -13.65 -6.60
N GLU A 3 9.36 -12.60 -6.80
CA GLU A 3 9.80 -11.70 -5.74
C GLU A 3 8.64 -10.81 -5.29
N ILE A 4 8.58 -10.49 -4.00
CA ILE A 4 7.60 -9.58 -3.43
C ILE A 4 8.34 -8.35 -2.90
N VAL A 5 7.84 -7.16 -3.26
CA VAL A 5 8.23 -5.90 -2.64
C VAL A 5 7.16 -5.53 -1.62
N HIS A 6 7.58 -5.36 -0.37
CA HIS A 6 6.72 -4.94 0.73
C HIS A 6 6.76 -3.41 0.87
N ILE A 7 5.59 -2.79 0.96
CA ILE A 7 5.48 -1.35 1.20
C ILE A 7 4.72 -1.17 2.51
N GLN A 8 5.29 -0.39 3.44
CA GLN A 8 4.65 -0.04 4.70
C GLN A 8 4.58 1.48 4.82
N GLY A 9 3.38 1.99 5.12
CA GLY A 9 3.07 3.41 5.17
C GLY A 9 2.46 3.83 6.49
N GLY A 10 2.93 4.96 7.02
CA GLY A 10 2.39 5.59 8.24
C GLY A 10 2.71 4.83 9.52
N GLN A 11 2.34 5.42 10.66
CA GLN A 11 2.70 4.91 11.98
C GLN A 11 2.28 3.43 12.20
N CYS A 12 1.02 3.10 11.91
CA CYS A 12 0.50 1.74 12.10
C CYS A 12 1.18 0.74 11.16
N GLY A 13 1.27 1.06 9.87
CA GLY A 13 1.88 0.19 8.86
C GLY A 13 3.34 -0.12 9.18
N ASN A 14 4.10 0.88 9.65
CA ASN A 14 5.50 0.69 10.04
C ASN A 14 5.67 -0.15 11.31
N GLN A 15 4.79 -0.03 12.31
CA GLN A 15 4.84 -0.87 13.51
C GLN A 15 4.51 -2.33 13.22
N VAL A 16 3.45 -2.56 12.43
CA VAL A 16 3.07 -3.91 12.00
C VAL A 16 4.14 -4.51 11.10
N GLY A 17 4.64 -3.73 10.14
CA GLY A 17 5.70 -4.14 9.23
C GLY A 17 7.00 -4.50 9.97
N ALA A 18 7.40 -3.71 10.96
CA ALA A 18 8.56 -4.02 11.79
C ALA A 18 8.40 -5.38 12.49
N LYS A 19 7.23 -5.67 13.07
CA LYS A 19 6.96 -6.98 13.70
C LYS A 19 6.89 -8.11 12.69
N PHE A 20 6.33 -7.88 11.51
CA PHE A 20 6.36 -8.85 10.43
C PHE A 20 7.81 -9.22 10.05
N TRP A 21 8.68 -8.23 9.88
CA TRP A 21 10.08 -8.44 9.52
C TRP A 21 10.89 -9.12 10.62
N GLU A 22 10.58 -8.88 11.89
CA GLU A 22 11.14 -9.66 13.00
C GLU A 22 10.80 -11.15 12.87
N VAL A 23 9.49 -11.47 12.76
CA VAL A 23 9.00 -12.85 12.72
C VAL A 23 9.53 -13.61 11.51
N ILE A 24 9.48 -13.00 10.31
CA ILE A 24 9.95 -13.66 9.10
C ILE A 24 11.46 -13.85 9.09
N SER A 25 12.23 -12.92 9.68
CA SER A 25 13.68 -13.07 9.80
C SER A 25 14.02 -14.22 10.75
N ASP A 26 13.32 -14.32 11.89
CA ASP A 26 13.47 -15.45 12.81
C ASP A 26 13.10 -16.79 12.16
N GLU A 27 11.99 -16.86 11.40
CA GLU A 27 11.58 -18.07 10.67
C GLU A 27 12.61 -18.50 9.63
N HIS A 28 13.27 -17.55 8.97
CA HIS A 28 14.33 -17.80 7.99
C HIS A 28 15.74 -17.88 8.62
N GLY A 29 15.88 -17.77 9.94
CA GLY A 29 17.16 -17.82 10.63
C GLY A 29 18.11 -16.66 10.26
N VAL A 30 17.57 -15.51 9.88
CA VAL A 30 18.33 -14.30 9.57
C VAL A 30 18.42 -13.42 10.82
N ASP A 31 19.62 -13.07 11.22
CA ASP A 31 19.83 -12.20 12.39
C ASP A 31 19.63 -10.70 12.06
N PRO A 32 19.63 -9.81 13.07
CA PRO A 32 19.52 -8.37 12.84
C PRO A 32 20.59 -7.72 11.97
N THR A 33 21.71 -8.41 11.72
CA THR A 33 22.80 -7.94 10.83
C THR A 33 22.59 -8.39 9.39
N GLY A 34 21.56 -9.20 9.13
CA GLY A 34 21.27 -9.83 7.85
C GLY A 34 22.04 -11.13 7.63
N SER A 35 22.74 -11.67 8.64
CA SER A 35 23.52 -12.90 8.50
C SER A 35 22.65 -14.12 8.76
N TYR A 36 22.81 -15.17 7.95
CA TYR A 36 22.07 -16.42 8.13
C TYR A 36 22.74 -17.33 9.17
N HIS A 37 21.95 -17.76 10.15
CA HIS A 37 22.31 -18.69 11.22
C HIS A 37 21.28 -19.82 11.39
N GLY A 38 20.47 -20.08 10.36
CA GLY A 38 19.47 -21.14 10.37
C GLY A 38 20.06 -22.55 10.36
N ASP A 39 19.23 -23.53 10.71
CA ASP A 39 19.57 -24.93 10.88
C ASP A 39 18.95 -25.84 9.79
N SER A 40 18.11 -25.29 8.90
CA SER A 40 17.39 -26.03 7.88
C SER A 40 17.57 -25.43 6.49
N ASP A 41 17.96 -26.26 5.51
CA ASP A 41 18.08 -25.86 4.10
C ASP A 41 16.74 -25.33 3.51
N LEU A 42 15.60 -25.73 4.10
CA LEU A 42 14.28 -25.22 3.70
C LEU A 42 14.10 -23.72 3.96
N GLN A 43 14.82 -23.17 4.95
CA GLN A 43 14.80 -21.72 5.24
C GLN A 43 15.42 -20.92 4.10
N LEU A 44 16.34 -21.50 3.33
CA LEU A 44 16.99 -20.83 2.20
C LEU A 44 16.26 -21.03 0.87
N GLU A 45 15.43 -22.07 0.73
CA GLU A 45 14.84 -22.45 -0.57
C GLU A 45 14.02 -21.32 -1.23
N ARG A 46 13.36 -20.48 -0.42
CA ARG A 46 12.48 -19.39 -0.87
C ARG A 46 12.77 -18.03 -0.23
N ILE A 47 13.92 -17.88 0.42
CA ILE A 47 14.28 -16.64 1.13
C ILE A 47 14.31 -15.42 0.20
N ASN A 48 14.66 -15.65 -1.07
CA ASN A 48 14.78 -14.62 -2.10
C ASN A 48 13.44 -13.94 -2.48
N VAL A 49 12.31 -14.54 -2.08
CA VAL A 49 10.97 -13.93 -2.26
C VAL A 49 10.88 -12.62 -1.49
N TYR A 50 11.39 -12.60 -0.26
CA TYR A 50 11.32 -11.44 0.65
C TYR A 50 12.65 -10.72 0.81
N PHE A 51 13.78 -11.40 0.62
CA PHE A 51 15.11 -10.82 0.81
C PHE A 51 15.89 -10.70 -0.51
N ASN A 52 16.72 -9.68 -0.58
CA ASN A 52 17.84 -9.59 -1.52
C ASN A 52 19.09 -10.17 -0.86
N GLU A 53 19.82 -11.00 -1.58
CA GLU A 53 21.17 -11.40 -1.17
C GLU A 53 22.16 -10.30 -1.59
N ALA A 54 22.75 -9.64 -0.61
CA ALA A 54 23.79 -8.65 -0.78
C ALA A 54 25.19 -9.28 -0.65
N THR A 55 26.20 -8.55 -1.09
CA THR A 55 27.60 -8.97 -0.97
C THR A 55 27.96 -9.34 0.47
N GLY A 56 28.66 -10.48 0.64
CA GLY A 56 29.06 -10.99 1.95
C GLY A 56 28.03 -11.89 2.62
N GLY A 57 27.06 -12.44 1.87
CA GLY A 57 26.07 -13.38 2.40
C GLY A 57 25.06 -12.73 3.33
N ARG A 58 24.81 -11.43 3.15
CA ARG A 58 23.82 -10.67 3.93
C ARG A 58 22.48 -10.64 3.22
N TYR A 59 21.41 -10.87 3.93
CA TYR A 59 20.04 -10.79 3.45
C TYR A 59 19.43 -9.46 3.86
N VAL A 60 18.91 -8.72 2.87
CA VAL A 60 18.31 -7.40 3.05
C VAL A 60 16.84 -7.45 2.64
N PRO A 61 15.89 -7.06 3.48
CA PRO A 61 14.47 -7.03 3.13
C PRO A 61 14.18 -6.23 1.86
N ARG A 62 13.27 -6.76 1.04
CA ARG A 62 12.63 -6.04 -0.08
C ARG A 62 11.50 -5.16 0.46
N ALA A 63 11.82 -4.20 1.32
CA ALA A 63 10.84 -3.35 1.97
C ALA A 63 11.09 -1.87 1.68
N ILE A 64 10.02 -1.11 1.43
CA ILE A 64 10.00 0.35 1.40
C ILE A 64 9.22 0.82 2.62
N LEU A 65 9.81 1.73 3.39
CA LEU A 65 9.23 2.29 4.59
C LEU A 65 8.94 3.75 4.32
N MET A 66 7.66 4.13 4.39
CA MET A 66 7.24 5.50 4.20
C MET A 66 6.43 6.04 5.36
N ASP A 67 6.66 7.30 5.70
CA ASP A 67 5.82 8.05 6.64
C ASP A 67 5.97 9.54 6.39
N LEU A 68 4.96 10.32 6.72
CA LEU A 68 5.01 11.78 6.62
C LEU A 68 5.77 12.38 7.82
N GLU A 69 5.97 11.60 8.88
CA GLU A 69 6.69 12.00 10.09
C GLU A 69 8.00 11.21 10.28
N PRO A 70 9.09 11.89 10.65
CA PRO A 70 10.39 11.22 10.89
C PRO A 70 10.38 10.34 12.15
N GLY A 71 9.55 10.65 13.15
CA GLY A 71 9.56 9.97 14.44
C GLY A 71 9.25 8.46 14.37
N THR A 72 8.40 8.06 13.42
CA THR A 72 8.13 6.63 13.16
C THR A 72 9.38 5.93 12.62
N MET A 73 10.14 6.57 11.74
CA MET A 73 11.34 5.99 11.13
C MET A 73 12.44 5.77 12.17
N ASP A 74 12.64 6.75 13.06
CA ASP A 74 13.60 6.63 14.17
C ASP A 74 13.23 5.46 15.09
N SER A 75 11.93 5.28 15.36
CA SER A 75 11.43 4.17 16.17
C SER A 75 11.70 2.81 15.53
N VAL A 76 11.52 2.69 14.21
CA VAL A 76 11.82 1.45 13.47
C VAL A 76 13.34 1.18 13.45
N ARG A 77 14.16 2.22 13.22
CA ARG A 77 15.64 2.09 13.18
C ARG A 77 16.23 1.71 14.54
N ALA A 78 15.63 2.19 15.63
CA ALA A 78 15.99 1.81 16.99
C ALA A 78 15.46 0.42 17.39
N GLY A 79 14.59 -0.17 16.57
CA GLY A 79 14.05 -1.50 16.79
C GLY A 79 15.09 -2.61 16.61
N PRO A 80 14.79 -3.84 17.07
CA PRO A 80 15.75 -4.94 17.09
C PRO A 80 16.33 -5.27 15.71
N PHE A 81 15.49 -5.21 14.67
CA PHE A 81 15.86 -5.46 13.27
C PHE A 81 15.96 -4.15 12.46
N GLY A 82 16.02 -2.98 13.10
CA GLY A 82 16.02 -1.69 12.38
C GLY A 82 17.21 -1.51 11.42
N GLN A 83 18.33 -2.17 11.70
CA GLN A 83 19.58 -2.07 10.92
C GLN A 83 19.63 -3.02 9.70
N ILE A 84 18.69 -3.96 9.59
CA ILE A 84 18.65 -4.90 8.46
C ILE A 84 18.11 -4.22 7.18
N PHE A 85 17.30 -3.18 7.34
CA PHE A 85 16.74 -2.42 6.23
C PHE A 85 17.80 -1.55 5.58
N ARG A 86 17.71 -1.40 4.25
CA ARG A 86 18.57 -0.49 3.53
C ARG A 86 18.25 0.96 3.93
N PRO A 87 19.25 1.79 4.29
CA PRO A 87 19.00 3.19 4.65
C PRO A 87 18.27 3.99 3.57
N ASP A 88 18.53 3.67 2.30
CA ASP A 88 17.93 4.30 1.12
C ASP A 88 16.42 3.99 0.97
N ASN A 89 15.90 3.00 1.70
CA ASN A 89 14.50 2.56 1.60
C ASN A 89 13.57 3.27 2.58
N PHE A 90 14.11 4.17 3.40
CA PHE A 90 13.33 5.01 4.30
C PHE A 90 13.01 6.32 3.59
N VAL A 91 11.74 6.51 3.27
CA VAL A 91 11.23 7.71 2.61
C VAL A 91 10.33 8.44 3.60
N PHE A 92 10.71 9.65 4.01
CA PHE A 92 9.91 10.35 5.01
C PHE A 92 9.82 11.85 4.81
N GLY A 93 8.65 12.38 5.16
CA GLY A 93 8.35 13.81 5.17
C GLY A 93 8.90 14.52 6.41
N GLN A 94 8.63 15.83 6.48
CA GLN A 94 8.90 16.67 7.65
C GLN A 94 7.62 17.11 8.37
N SER A 95 6.45 16.84 7.77
CA SER A 95 5.14 17.33 8.19
C SER A 95 4.16 16.16 8.16
N GLY A 96 3.53 15.86 9.29
CA GLY A 96 2.58 14.76 9.40
C GLY A 96 1.21 15.06 8.79
N ALA A 97 0.48 14.01 8.42
CA ALA A 97 -0.90 14.15 7.96
C ALA A 97 -1.86 14.64 9.07
N GLY A 98 -1.50 14.56 10.35
CA GLY A 98 -2.36 14.99 11.46
C GLY A 98 -3.71 14.28 11.50
N ASN A 99 -3.73 12.97 11.19
CA ASN A 99 -4.96 12.18 11.01
C ASN A 99 -5.93 12.73 9.95
N ASN A 100 -5.46 13.57 9.03
CA ASN A 100 -6.24 14.10 7.92
C ASN A 100 -5.87 13.38 6.61
N TRP A 101 -6.84 12.65 6.06
CA TRP A 101 -6.65 11.92 4.80
C TRP A 101 -6.33 12.84 3.63
N ALA A 102 -6.97 14.02 3.53
CA ALA A 102 -6.72 14.96 2.43
C ALA A 102 -5.28 15.49 2.45
N LYS A 103 -4.73 15.71 3.65
CA LYS A 103 -3.30 16.05 3.78
C LYS A 103 -2.40 14.93 3.27
N GLY A 104 -2.69 13.71 3.72
CA GLY A 104 -1.94 12.53 3.31
C GLY A 104 -2.10 12.14 1.83
N HIS A 105 -3.16 12.58 1.14
CA HIS A 105 -3.41 12.20 -0.24
C HIS A 105 -3.07 13.30 -1.26
N TYR A 106 -3.45 14.55 -0.99
CA TYR A 106 -3.39 15.64 -1.98
C TYR A 106 -2.25 16.63 -1.76
N THR A 107 -1.68 16.72 -0.55
CA THR A 107 -0.65 17.73 -0.23
C THR A 107 0.65 17.07 0.20
N GLU A 108 0.84 16.83 1.49
CA GLU A 108 2.07 16.27 2.07
C GLU A 108 2.43 14.91 1.46
N GLY A 109 1.44 14.04 1.26
CA GLY A 109 1.69 12.73 0.63
C GLY A 109 1.90 12.79 -0.88
N ALA A 110 1.34 13.80 -1.56
CA ALA A 110 1.60 14.02 -2.98
C ALA A 110 3.03 14.52 -3.22
N GLU A 111 3.61 15.28 -2.29
CA GLU A 111 5.03 15.66 -2.37
C GLU A 111 5.97 14.47 -2.08
N LEU A 112 5.58 13.55 -1.19
CA LEU A 112 6.40 12.40 -0.83
C LEU A 112 6.37 11.28 -1.88
N ILE A 113 5.25 11.12 -2.60
CA ILE A 113 5.04 9.96 -3.49
C ILE A 113 6.09 9.87 -4.61
N ASP A 114 6.55 10.99 -5.16
CA ASP A 114 7.53 11.01 -6.24
C ASP A 114 8.84 10.33 -5.80
N SER A 115 9.28 10.60 -4.57
CA SER A 115 10.48 9.96 -4.00
C SER A 115 10.30 8.46 -3.69
N VAL A 116 9.05 7.99 -3.52
CA VAL A 116 8.74 6.56 -3.42
C VAL A 116 8.73 5.90 -4.80
N LEU A 117 8.20 6.59 -5.82
CA LEU A 117 8.05 6.08 -7.18
C LEU A 117 9.41 5.89 -7.89
N ASP A 118 10.39 6.75 -7.63
CA ASP A 118 11.76 6.59 -8.14
C ASP A 118 12.41 5.25 -7.72
N TRP A 119 11.94 4.65 -6.63
CA TRP A 119 12.41 3.34 -6.15
C TRP A 119 11.67 2.15 -6.76
N ILE A 120 10.61 2.38 -7.53
CA ILE A 120 9.83 1.35 -8.24
C ILE A 120 10.14 1.47 -9.75
N PRO A 121 11.36 1.09 -10.21
CA PRO A 121 11.77 1.26 -11.60
C PRO A 121 10.98 0.41 -12.59
N ASN A 122 10.20 -0.56 -12.11
CA ASN A 122 9.32 -1.38 -12.92
C ASN A 122 7.95 -1.43 -12.26
N ASN A 123 6.93 -0.92 -12.96
CA ASN A 123 5.51 -1.03 -12.61
C ASN A 123 5.20 -2.33 -11.86
N ILE A 124 4.64 -2.19 -10.65
CA ILE A 124 4.27 -3.31 -9.77
C ILE A 124 3.45 -4.33 -10.56
N LYS A 125 3.96 -5.57 -10.64
CA LYS A 125 3.19 -6.71 -11.13
C LYS A 125 2.60 -7.43 -9.92
N SER A 126 1.33 -7.17 -9.65
CA SER A 126 0.55 -7.86 -8.62
C SER A 126 0.49 -9.37 -8.93
N SER A 127 0.80 -10.22 -7.95
CA SER A 127 0.73 -11.68 -8.10
C SER A 127 -0.22 -12.29 -7.07
N VAL A 128 -1.17 -13.08 -7.55
CA VAL A 128 -2.12 -13.85 -6.74
C VAL A 128 -1.38 -14.97 -5.99
N CYS A 129 -1.60 -15.06 -4.67
CA CYS A 129 -1.22 -16.20 -3.84
C CYS A 129 -2.41 -17.17 -3.75
N ASP A 130 -2.29 -18.32 -4.40
CA ASP A 130 -3.31 -19.37 -4.55
C ASP A 130 -3.21 -20.49 -3.50
N ILE A 131 -2.26 -20.37 -2.55
CA ILE A 131 -2.03 -21.37 -1.49
C ILE A 131 -2.64 -20.90 -0.17
N PRO A 132 -3.70 -21.55 0.34
CA PRO A 132 -4.33 -21.20 1.61
C PRO A 132 -3.41 -21.48 2.83
N PRO A 133 -3.41 -20.64 3.88
CA PRO A 133 -2.80 -20.95 5.17
C PRO A 133 -3.32 -22.27 5.76
N LYS A 134 -2.46 -22.98 6.50
CA LYS A 134 -2.82 -24.25 7.15
C LYS A 134 -4.10 -24.08 7.98
N GLY A 135 -5.16 -24.79 7.61
CA GLY A 135 -6.45 -24.82 8.32
C GLY A 135 -7.57 -23.97 7.70
N LEU A 136 -7.31 -23.23 6.60
CA LEU A 136 -8.32 -22.44 5.89
C LEU A 136 -8.57 -23.00 4.49
N LYS A 137 -9.82 -22.93 4.01
CA LYS A 137 -10.21 -23.47 2.68
C LYS A 137 -9.84 -22.55 1.51
N MET A 138 -9.46 -21.30 1.78
CA MET A 138 -9.15 -20.26 0.79
C MET A 138 -8.25 -19.18 1.40
N SER A 139 -7.35 -18.59 0.61
CA SER A 139 -6.69 -17.31 0.91
C SER A 139 -7.04 -16.27 -0.13
N CYS A 140 -7.24 -15.03 0.32
CA CYS A 140 -7.37 -13.87 -0.56
C CYS A 140 -6.62 -12.70 0.08
N THR A 141 -5.76 -12.05 -0.70
CA THR A 141 -5.55 -10.61 -0.60
C THR A 141 -5.40 -10.10 -2.02
N PHE A 142 -6.46 -9.48 -2.52
CA PHE A 142 -6.51 -8.79 -3.80
C PHE A 142 -6.66 -7.30 -3.51
N VAL A 143 -5.70 -6.51 -3.96
CA VAL A 143 -5.90 -5.09 -4.19
C VAL A 143 -5.61 -4.88 -5.67
N GLY A 144 -6.67 -4.97 -6.47
CA GLY A 144 -6.68 -4.46 -7.83
C GLY A 144 -7.51 -3.19 -7.84
N ASN A 145 -7.03 -2.19 -8.56
CA ASN A 145 -7.86 -1.08 -9.01
C ASN A 145 -8.81 -1.57 -10.12
N THR A 146 -9.72 -2.47 -9.75
CA THR A 146 -10.84 -2.87 -10.59
C THR A 146 -11.87 -1.76 -10.55
N THR A 147 -12.62 -1.55 -11.63
CA THR A 147 -13.78 -0.65 -11.65
C THR A 147 -14.77 -0.94 -10.51
N ALA A 148 -14.77 -2.13 -9.90
CA ALA A 148 -15.55 -2.43 -8.70
C ALA A 148 -15.18 -1.58 -7.47
N VAL A 149 -13.97 -1.00 -7.41
CA VAL A 149 -13.57 -0.07 -6.33
C VAL A 149 -14.48 1.17 -6.28
N GLN A 150 -15.08 1.54 -7.41
CA GLN A 150 -16.02 2.65 -7.49
C GLN A 150 -17.20 2.46 -6.53
N GLU A 151 -17.65 1.22 -6.26
CA GLU A 151 -18.75 0.97 -5.33
C GLU A 151 -18.38 1.29 -3.90
N MET A 152 -17.10 1.13 -3.55
CA MET A 152 -16.59 1.50 -2.23
C MET A 152 -16.55 3.02 -2.12
N PHE A 153 -16.03 3.71 -3.14
CA PHE A 153 -16.03 5.17 -3.19
C PHE A 153 -17.45 5.77 -3.19
N LYS A 154 -18.41 5.19 -3.94
CA LYS A 154 -19.84 5.57 -3.90
C LYS A 154 -20.39 5.48 -2.48
N ARG A 155 -20.15 4.36 -1.77
CA ARG A 155 -20.61 4.16 -0.39
C ARG A 155 -20.01 5.17 0.59
N VAL A 156 -18.72 5.47 0.46
CA VAL A 156 -18.04 6.48 1.30
C VAL A 156 -18.61 7.87 1.01
N SER A 157 -18.77 8.21 -0.28
CA SER A 157 -19.36 9.49 -0.73
C SER A 157 -20.78 9.67 -0.17
N GLU A 158 -21.67 8.67 -0.29
CA GLU A 158 -23.03 8.75 0.24
C GLU A 158 -23.10 8.99 1.76
N GLN A 159 -22.25 8.30 2.52
CA GLN A 159 -22.15 8.49 3.97
C GLN A 159 -21.61 9.88 4.30
N PHE A 160 -20.57 10.31 3.58
CA PHE A 160 -20.02 11.65 3.69
C PHE A 160 -21.08 12.72 3.41
N THR A 161 -21.78 12.67 2.27
CA THR A 161 -22.82 13.63 1.90
C THR A 161 -23.92 13.71 2.98
N SER A 162 -24.33 12.57 3.52
CA SER A 162 -25.33 12.51 4.60
C SER A 162 -24.86 13.20 5.88
N MET A 163 -23.60 12.98 6.27
CA MET A 163 -22.99 13.62 7.44
C MET A 163 -22.73 15.11 7.21
N PHE A 164 -22.21 15.48 6.04
CA PHE A 164 -21.86 16.84 5.66
C PHE A 164 -23.09 17.74 5.58
N ARG A 165 -24.21 17.26 5.01
CA ARG A 165 -25.51 17.97 5.01
C ARG A 165 -26.01 18.28 6.42
N ARG A 166 -25.66 17.45 7.40
CA ARG A 166 -26.03 17.64 8.82
C ARG A 166 -25.00 18.45 9.59
N LYS A 167 -23.93 18.92 8.93
CA LYS A 167 -22.74 19.52 9.55
C LYS A 167 -22.16 18.65 10.68
N ALA A 168 -22.32 17.34 10.58
CA ALA A 168 -21.86 16.41 11.60
C ALA A 168 -20.33 16.40 11.61
N PHE A 169 -19.74 16.52 12.80
CA PHE A 169 -18.28 16.53 13.04
C PHE A 169 -17.48 17.64 12.35
N LEU A 170 -18.11 18.48 11.52
CA LEU A 170 -17.46 19.54 10.73
C LEU A 170 -16.64 20.52 11.59
N HIS A 171 -17.15 20.86 12.77
CA HIS A 171 -16.50 21.78 13.71
C HIS A 171 -15.13 21.30 14.20
N TRP A 172 -14.87 19.99 14.25
CA TRP A 172 -13.55 19.47 14.61
C TRP A 172 -12.51 19.79 13.55
N TYR A 173 -12.92 19.90 12.29
CA TYR A 173 -12.02 20.19 11.18
C TYR A 173 -11.91 21.69 10.91
N THR A 174 -13.03 22.43 10.97
CA THR A 174 -12.97 23.89 10.85
C THR A 174 -12.26 24.54 12.03
N GLY A 175 -12.28 23.89 13.21
CA GLY A 175 -11.50 24.30 14.39
C GLY A 175 -9.98 24.19 14.19
N GLU A 176 -9.53 23.30 13.31
CA GLU A 176 -8.13 23.11 12.91
C GLU A 176 -7.74 23.98 11.69
N GLY A 177 -8.63 24.86 11.24
CA GLY A 177 -8.36 25.84 10.16
C GLY A 177 -8.79 25.42 8.76
N MET A 178 -9.54 24.32 8.61
CA MET A 178 -10.08 23.85 7.32
C MET A 178 -11.31 24.65 6.89
N ASP A 179 -11.43 24.99 5.61
CA ASP A 179 -12.60 25.71 5.07
C ASP A 179 -13.71 24.72 4.66
N GLU A 180 -14.99 25.07 4.89
CA GLU A 180 -16.12 24.25 4.45
C GLU A 180 -16.12 24.01 2.91
N MET A 181 -15.52 24.92 2.13
CA MET A 181 -15.35 24.78 0.68
C MET A 181 -14.42 23.62 0.30
N GLU A 182 -13.39 23.34 1.10
CA GLU A 182 -12.43 22.24 0.83
C GLU A 182 -13.12 20.87 0.91
N PHE A 183 -14.13 20.73 1.76
CA PHE A 183 -14.97 19.53 1.83
C PHE A 183 -15.80 19.31 0.57
N THR A 184 -16.30 20.41 -0.01
CA THR A 184 -17.10 20.37 -1.23
C THR A 184 -16.22 20.03 -2.44
N GLU A 185 -15.00 20.54 -2.47
CA GLU A 185 -14.00 20.20 -3.51
C GLU A 185 -13.58 18.74 -3.43
N ALA A 186 -13.30 18.23 -2.21
CA ALA A 186 -12.97 16.82 -2.02
C ALA A 186 -14.11 15.87 -2.41
N GLU A 187 -15.37 16.25 -2.14
CA GLU A 187 -16.56 15.51 -2.59
C GLU A 187 -16.65 15.47 -4.12
N SER A 188 -16.40 16.61 -4.79
CA SER A 188 -16.38 16.70 -6.25
C SER A 188 -15.33 15.76 -6.85
N ASN A 189 -14.08 15.84 -6.37
CA ASN A 189 -12.98 15.02 -6.88
C ASN A 189 -13.27 13.51 -6.73
N MET A 190 -13.92 13.11 -5.63
CA MET A 190 -14.31 11.72 -5.42
C MET A 190 -15.42 11.28 -6.41
N ASN A 191 -16.37 12.15 -6.72
CA ASN A 191 -17.42 11.88 -7.70
C ASN A 191 -16.89 11.83 -9.13
N ASP A 192 -15.92 12.67 -9.46
CA ASP A 192 -15.23 12.65 -10.76
C ASP A 192 -14.48 11.33 -10.94
N LEU A 193 -13.72 10.89 -9.92
CA LEU A 193 -13.03 9.61 -9.93
C LEU A 193 -13.99 8.41 -10.09
N VAL A 194 -15.14 8.44 -9.40
CA VAL A 194 -16.19 7.43 -9.58
C VAL A 194 -16.71 7.41 -11.02
N SER A 195 -16.87 8.59 -11.63
CA SER A 195 -17.35 8.74 -13.00
C SER A 195 -16.33 8.21 -14.01
N GLU A 196 -15.03 8.45 -13.79
CA GLU A 196 -13.97 7.87 -14.61
C GLU A 196 -14.02 6.34 -14.58
N TYR A 197 -14.13 5.72 -13.39
CA TYR A 197 -14.27 4.25 -13.29
C TYR A 197 -15.50 3.71 -13.99
N GLN A 198 -16.63 4.43 -13.94
CA GLN A 198 -17.84 4.05 -14.65
C GLN A 198 -17.63 4.11 -16.16
N GLN A 199 -17.00 5.17 -16.67
CA GLN A 199 -16.67 5.29 -18.10
C GLN A 199 -15.78 4.14 -18.58
N TYR A 200 -14.76 3.78 -17.81
CA TYR A 200 -13.92 2.62 -18.14
C TYR A 200 -14.68 1.31 -18.10
N GLN A 201 -15.61 1.12 -17.16
CA GLN A 201 -16.45 -0.07 -17.12
C GLN A 201 -17.37 -0.19 -18.33
N ASP A 202 -17.97 0.93 -18.74
CA ASP A 202 -18.91 0.97 -19.85
C ASP A 202 -18.17 0.78 -21.20
N ALA A 203 -16.97 1.35 -21.35
CA ALA A 203 -16.14 1.18 -22.55
C ALA A 203 -15.73 -0.28 -22.80
N THR A 204 -15.35 -1.04 -21.76
CA THR A 204 -15.01 -2.46 -21.93
C THR A 204 -16.23 -3.31 -22.29
N ALA A 205 -17.43 -2.93 -21.84
CA ALA A 205 -18.65 -3.64 -22.16
C ALA A 205 -19.09 -3.42 -23.62
N GLU A 206 -18.75 -2.29 -24.22
CA GLU A 206 -18.99 -2.00 -25.64
C GLU A 206 -17.98 -2.73 -26.56
N GLU A 207 -16.69 -2.83 -26.17
CA GLU A 207 -15.67 -3.56 -26.94
C GLU A 207 -15.82 -5.09 -26.89
N GLU A 208 -16.26 -5.67 -25.76
CA GLU A 208 -16.56 -7.12 -25.68
C GLU A 208 -17.81 -7.53 -26.49
N GLY A 209 -18.71 -6.58 -26.78
CA GLY A 209 -19.92 -6.83 -27.58
C GLY A 209 -19.67 -6.96 -29.10
N GLU A 210 -18.52 -6.49 -29.61
CA GLU A 210 -18.16 -6.61 -31.03
C GLU A 210 -17.44 -7.93 -31.38
N PHE A 211 -16.90 -8.66 -30.40
CA PHE A 211 -16.15 -9.90 -30.65
C PHE A 211 -17.02 -11.17 -30.72
N ASP A 212 -18.25 -11.12 -30.24
CA ASP A 212 -19.19 -12.26 -30.27
C ASP A 212 -20.04 -12.34 -31.56
N GLU A 213 -19.96 -11.37 -32.49
CA GLU A 213 -20.74 -11.39 -33.74
C GLU A 213 -20.02 -12.01 -34.96
N ASP A 214 -18.71 -12.28 -34.89
CA ASP A 214 -17.91 -12.71 -36.06
C ASP A 214 -17.40 -14.18 -36.04
N GLU A 215 -17.81 -15.03 -35.07
CA GLU A 215 -17.40 -16.45 -35.01
C GLU A 215 -18.39 -17.47 -35.63
N GLU A 216 -19.43 -17.02 -36.35
CA GLU A 216 -20.33 -17.91 -37.11
C GLU A 216 -20.42 -17.56 -38.62
N GLU A 217 -19.31 -17.57 -39.36
CA GLU A 217 -19.38 -17.91 -40.79
C GLU A 217 -18.06 -18.48 -41.34
N TYR A 218 -18.17 -19.66 -41.96
CA TYR A 218 -17.21 -20.46 -42.77
C TYR A 218 -16.37 -21.56 -42.10
#